data_AF-A0A0W1I690-F1
#
_entry.id   AF-A0A0W1I690-F1
#
_cell.length_a   1.000
_cell.length_b   1.000
_cell.length_c   1.000
_cell.angle_alpha   90.00
_cell.angle_beta   90.00
_cell.angle_gamma   90.00
#
_symmetry.space_group_name_H-M   'P 1'
#
loop_
_entity.id
_entity.type
_entity.pdbx_description
1 polymer ?
#
loop_
_entity_poly.entity_id
_entity_poly.type
_entity_poly.pdbx_seq_one_letter_code
_entity_poly.pdbx_strand_id
1 'polypeptide(L)' 'MVDATEELWDIHDRMPVILHPDDHDAWLNAPAEEAMALVRKYPADRLTVERTADPWFKKQNAQS' A
#
# COMPACT_ATOMS: atom_id res chain seq x y z
N MET A 1 7.41 -1.22 3.62
CA MET A 1 6.36 -0.33 4.17
C MET A 1 6.93 1.06 4.30
N VAL A 2 6.12 2.08 4.05
CA VAL A 2 6.40 3.51 4.26
C VAL A 2 5.25 4.13 5.06
N ASP A 3 5.40 5.38 5.51
CA ASP A 3 4.30 6.06 6.20
C ASP A 3 3.15 6.28 5.24
N ALA A 4 1.92 6.15 5.72
CA ALA A 4 0.75 6.44 4.92
C ALA A 4 0.69 7.93 4.53
N THR A 5 0.05 8.23 3.41
CA THR A 5 -0.37 9.60 3.10
C THR A 5 -1.45 10.03 4.09
N GLU A 6 -1.58 11.34 4.34
CA GLU A 6 -2.48 11.85 5.39
C GLU A 6 -3.94 11.45 5.16
N GLU A 7 -4.34 11.30 3.90
CA GLU A 7 -5.67 10.89 3.47
C GLU A 7 -6.05 9.46 3.87
N LEU A 8 -5.07 8.63 4.24
CA LEU A 8 -5.27 7.22 4.60
C LEU A 8 -5.05 6.94 6.09
N TRP A 9 -4.74 7.97 6.89
CA TRP A 9 -4.46 7.81 8.32
C TRP A 9 -5.66 7.30 9.13
N ASP A 10 -6.88 7.49 8.63
CA ASP A 10 -8.10 6.93 9.23
C ASP A 10 -8.23 5.41 9.02
N ILE A 11 -7.40 4.82 8.15
CA ILE A 11 -7.29 3.38 7.92
C ILE A 11 -6.07 2.80 8.66
N HIS A 12 -4.88 3.36 8.42
CA HIS A 12 -3.63 2.94 9.06
C HIS A 12 -2.53 4.00 8.86
N ASP A 13 -1.59 4.10 9.80
CA ASP A 13 -0.43 4.99 9.73
C ASP A 13 0.70 4.54 8.77
N ARG A 14 0.57 3.34 8.18
CA ARG A 14 1.59 2.71 7.32
C ARG A 14 0.95 2.17 6.06
N MET A 15 1.64 2.32 4.93
CA MET A 15 1.20 1.83 3.63
C MET A 15 2.29 0.97 2.96
N PRO A 16 1.91 0.05 2.06
CA PRO A 16 2.89 -0.62 1.21
C PRO A 16 3.60 0.38 0.29
N VAL A 17 4.78 0.00 -0.16
CA VAL A 17 5.43 0.69 -1.28
C VAL A 17 4.74 0.20 -2.55
N ILE A 18 4.16 1.13 -3.31
CA ILE A 18 3.55 0.86 -4.61
C ILE A 18 4.49 1.46 -5.65
N LEU A 19 4.86 0.66 -6.66
CA LEU A 19 5.70 1.12 -7.77
C LEU A 19 4.81 1.64 -8.89
N HIS A 20 5.25 2.71 -9.57
CA HIS A 20 4.68 3.05 -10.86
C HIS A 20 5.10 1.99 -11.89
N PRO A 21 4.27 1.66 -12.91
CA PRO A 21 4.66 0.71 -13.95
C PRO A 21 6.01 1.03 -14.61
N ASP A 22 6.30 2.32 -14.80
CA ASP A 22 7.56 2.78 -15.40
C ASP A 22 8.79 2.53 -14.50
N ASP A 23 8.58 2.33 -13.19
CA ASP A 23 9.65 2.10 -12.21
C ASP A 23 9.98 0.60 -12.04
N HIS A 24 9.24 -0.31 -12.69
CA HIS A 24 9.42 -1.75 -12.53
C HIS A 24 10.80 -2.24 -12.95
N ASP A 25 11.32 -1.74 -14.08
CA ASP A 25 12.63 -2.15 -14.58
C ASP A 25 13.75 -1.69 -13.63
N ALA A 26 13.69 -0.44 -13.18
CA ALA A 26 14.63 0.11 -12.21
C ALA A 26 14.60 -0.68 -10.89
N TRP A 27 13.41 -1.06 -10.42
CA TRP A 27 13.27 -1.87 -9.21
C TRP A 27 13.95 -3.25 -9.31
N LEU A 28 13.86 -3.89 -10.48
CA LEU A 28 14.37 -5.24 -10.68
C LEU A 28 15.84 -5.28 -11.06
N ASN A 29 16.34 -4.25 -11.75
CA ASN A 29 17.62 -4.31 -12.46
C ASN A 29 18.64 -3.23 -12.06
N ALA A 30 18.21 -2.13 -11.42
CA ALA A 30 19.15 -1.09 -10.99
C ALA A 30 19.98 -1.54 -9.77
N PRO A 31 21.14 -0.92 -9.52
CA PRO A 31 21.86 -1.10 -8.26
C PRO A 31 20.96 -0.86 -7.06
N ALA A 32 21.18 -1.63 -5.98
CA ALA A 32 20.32 -1.58 -4.79
C ALA A 32 20.17 -0.15 -4.23
N GLU A 33 21.24 0.65 -4.25
CA GLU A 33 21.22 2.04 -3.78
C GLU A 33 20.24 2.92 -4.58
N GLU A 34 20.18 2.74 -5.90
CA GLU A 34 19.25 3.47 -6.76
C GLU A 34 17.81 2.96 -6.58
N ALA A 35 17.61 1.65 -6.49
CA ALA A 35 16.30 1.06 -6.23
C ALA A 35 15.71 1.53 -4.88
N MET A 36 16.55 1.87 -3.89
CA MET A 36 16.07 2.39 -2.60
C MET A 36 15.41 3.77 -2.70
N ALA A 37 15.68 4.55 -3.75
CA ALA A 37 14.94 5.79 -3.98
C ALA A 37 13.44 5.55 -4.29
N LEU A 38 13.07 4.33 -4.72
CA LEU A 38 11.68 3.94 -5.00
C LEU A 38 10.90 3.56 -3.72
N VAL A 39 11.58 3.41 -2.58
CA VAL A 39 10.97 3.11 -1.27
C VAL A 39 10.41 4.39 -0.66
N ARG A 40 9.32 4.89 -1.26
CA ARG A 40 8.67 6.16 -0.90
C ARG A 40 7.15 6.04 -0.94
N LYS A 41 6.45 7.07 -0.45
CA LYS A 41 4.99 7.16 -0.56
C LYS A 41 4.58 7.23 -2.03
N TYR A 42 3.53 6.50 -2.39
CA TYR A 42 2.90 6.66 -3.69
C TYR A 42 2.06 7.96 -3.70
N PRO A 43 1.94 8.68 -4.84
CA PRO A 43 1.18 9.92 -4.90
C PRO A 43 -0.29 9.71 -4.48
N ALA A 44 -0.74 10.51 -3.51
CA ALA A 44 -2.07 10.39 -2.92
C ALA A 44 -3.20 10.64 -3.94
N ASP A 45 -2.97 11.56 -4.89
CA ASP A 45 -3.87 11.90 -5.98
C ASP A 45 -4.12 10.76 -6.97
N ARG A 46 -3.32 9.69 -6.89
CA ARG A 46 -3.46 8.46 -7.69
C ARG A 46 -4.03 7.29 -6.89
N LEU A 47 -4.42 7.50 -5.65
CA LEU A 47 -5.02 6.49 -4.78
C LEU A 47 -6.50 6.76 -4.58
N THR A 48 -7.31 5.71 -4.64
CA THR A 48 -8.74 5.76 -4.32
C THR A 48 -9.07 4.64 -3.35
N VAL A 49 -9.82 4.97 -2.29
CA VAL A 49 -10.31 3.99 -1.31
C VAL A 49 -11.74 3.62 -1.65
N GLU A 50 -11.96 2.34 -1.97
CA GLU A 50 -13.28 1.76 -2.08
C GLU A 50 -13.61 0.99 -0.79
N ARG A 51 -14.55 1.51 0.01
CA ARG A 51 -14.96 0.88 1.27
C ARG A 51 -15.98 -0.22 0.99
N THR A 52 -15.77 -1.40 1.59
CA THR A 52 -16.75 -2.50 1.58
C THR A 52 -17.43 -2.65 2.93
N ALA A 53 -18.69 -3.10 2.92
CA ALA A 53 -19.42 -3.53 4.11
C ALA A 53 -19.09 -4.98 4.50
N ASP A 54 -18.40 -5.72 3.62
CA ASP A 54 -18.02 -7.11 3.88
C ASP A 54 -16.89 -7.15 4.93
N PRO A 55 -17.10 -7.82 6.07
CA PRO A 55 -16.06 -7.95 7.07
C PRO A 55 -14.91 -8.83 6.55
N TRP A 56 -13.68 -8.39 6.79
CA TRP A 56 -12.46 -9.11 6.39
C TRP A 56 -12.30 -10.47 7.11
N PHE A 57 -12.96 -10.64 8.25
CA PHE A 57 -12.95 -11.87 9.04
C PHE A 57 -14.31 -12.57 8.98
N LYS A 58 -14.30 -13.92 8.96
CA LYS A 58 -15.52 -14.71 9.15
C LYS A 58 -15.77 -14.91 10.64
N LYS A 59 -16.93 -14.48 11.15
CA LYS A 59 -17.40 -14.94 12.47
C LYS A 59 -17.57 -16.46 12.43
N GLN A 60 -16.92 -17.19 13.33
CA GLN A 60 -17.28 -18.58 13.59
C GLN A 60 -18.67 -18.60 14.24
N ASN A 61 -19.62 -19.32 13.65
CA ASN A 61 -20.91 -19.55 14.28
C ASN A 61 -20.69 -20.40 15.53
N ALA A 62 -21.04 -19.87 16.71
CA ALA A 62 -21.16 -20.67 17.92
C ALA A 62 -22.34 -21.63 17.73
N GLN A 63 -22.03 -22.90 17.49
CA GLN A 63 -23.02 -23.95 17.31
C GLN A 63 -23.66 -24.23 18.68
N SER A 64 -24.97 -24.00 18.79
CA SER A 64 -25.78 -24.37 19.97
C SER A 64 -26.24 -25.82 19.89
#